data_AF-A0A378MAA3-F1
#
_entry.id   AF-A0A378MAA3-F1
#
_cell.length_a   1.000
_cell.length_b   1.000
_cell.length_c   1.000
_cell.angle_alpha   90.00
_cell.angle_beta   90.00
_cell.angle_gamma   90.00
#
_symmetry.space_group_name_H-M   'P 1'
#
loop_
_entity.id
_entity.type
_entity.pdbx_description
1 polymer ?
#
loop_
_entity_poly.entity_id
_entity_poly.type
_entity_poly.pdbx_seq_one_letter_code
_entity_poly.pdbx_strand_id
1 'polypeptide(L)' 'MPNIKSAIKRVKTTETRNSRNAAQRSAMRTAIKKFEEAAATNADNAQELYVEASKNWMALQAKD' A
#
# COMPACT_ATOMS: atom_id res chain seq x y z
N MET A 1 19.43 -19.80 -0.65
CA MET A 1 19.82 -19.32 0.69
C MET A 1 21.16 -18.62 0.57
N PRO A 2 21.37 -17.40 1.11
CA PRO A 2 22.62 -16.69 0.92
C PRO A 2 23.72 -17.28 1.80
N ASN A 3 24.92 -17.46 1.25
CA ASN A 3 26.04 -18.05 2.00
C ASN A 3 26.91 -16.97 2.69
N ILE A 4 26.82 -15.71 2.24
CA ILE A 4 27.59 -14.59 2.78
C ILE A 4 26.78 -13.93 3.91
N LYS A 5 27.42 -13.71 5.07
CA LYS A 5 26.76 -13.09 6.26
C LYS A 5 26.02 -11.80 5.91
N SER A 6 26.62 -10.94 5.09
CA SER A 6 26.00 -9.68 4.63
C SER A 6 24.73 -9.92 3.79
N ALA A 7 24.72 -10.96 2.96
CA ALA A 7 23.58 -11.32 2.13
C ALA A 7 22.44 -11.93 2.97
N ILE A 8 22.75 -12.76 3.98
CA ILE A 8 21.76 -13.25 4.95
C ILE A 8 21.08 -12.08 5.66
N LYS A 9 21.87 -11.08 6.09
CA LYS A 9 21.34 -9.85 6.70
C LYS A 9 20.41 -9.11 5.73
N ARG A 10 20.81 -8.92 4.47
CA ARG A 10 19.98 -8.25 3.45
C ARG A 10 18.65 -8.99 3.22
N VAL A 11 18.65 -10.32 3.20
CA VAL A 11 17.40 -11.11 3.06
C VAL A 11 16.44 -10.81 4.22
N LYS A 12 16.89 -10.88 5.47
CA LYS A 12 16.06 -10.56 6.65
C LYS A 12 15.51 -9.13 6.61
N THR A 13 16.34 -8.18 6.19
CA THR A 13 15.95 -6.77 6.10
C THR A 13 14.92 -6.55 4.98
N THR A 14 15.11 -7.22 3.84
CA THR A 14 14.21 -7.16 2.68
C THR A 14 12.86 -7.80 3.01
N GLU A 15 12.85 -8.93 3.70
CA GLU A 15 11.62 -9.61 4.12
C GLU A 15 10.77 -8.73 5.05
N THR A 16 11.42 -8.10 6.04
CA THR A 16 10.76 -7.15 6.95
C THR A 16 10.21 -5.93 6.21
N ARG A 17 10.94 -5.41 5.21
CA ARG A 17 10.47 -4.29 4.39
C ARG A 17 9.33 -4.71 3.47
N ASN A 18 9.40 -5.90 2.89
CA ASN A 18 8.39 -6.44 1.99
C ASN A 18 7.06 -6.67 2.71
N SER A 19 7.06 -7.24 3.93
CA SER A 19 5.82 -7.45 4.69
C SER A 19 5.10 -6.14 5.01
N ARG A 20 5.84 -5.11 5.42
CA ARG A 20 5.31 -3.76 5.67
C ARG A 20 4.76 -3.10 4.41
N ASN A 21 5.49 -3.21 3.31
CA ASN A 21 5.07 -2.64 2.02
C ASN A 21 3.87 -3.39 1.43
N ALA A 22 3.80 -4.71 1.61
CA ALA A 22 2.67 -5.53 1.16
C ALA A 22 1.36 -5.08 1.83
N ALA A 23 1.38 -4.85 3.14
CA ALA A 23 0.21 -4.36 3.88
C ALA A 23 -0.24 -2.96 3.42
N GLN A 24 0.70 -2.07 3.12
CA GLN A 24 0.38 -0.72 2.63
C GLN A 24 -0.17 -0.75 1.20
N ARG A 25 0.40 -1.59 0.32
CA ARG A 25 -0.10 -1.78 -1.05
C ARG A 25 -1.50 -2.40 -1.07
N SER A 26 -1.78 -3.38 -0.21
CA SER A 26 -3.11 -3.97 -0.13
C SER A 26 -4.14 -2.95 0.38
N ALA A 27 -3.79 -2.15 1.39
CA ALA A 27 -4.65 -1.07 1.88
C ALA A 27 -4.99 -0.04 0.78
N MET A 28 -3.99 0.40 0.00
CA MET A 28 -4.19 1.30 -1.13
C MET A 28 -5.15 0.70 -2.17
N ARG A 29 -4.92 -0.55 -2.60
CA ARG A 29 -5.80 -1.22 -3.59
C ARG A 29 -7.24 -1.32 -3.09
N THR A 30 -7.42 -1.62 -1.81
CA THR A 30 -8.76 -1.68 -1.20
C THR A 30 -9.42 -0.31 -1.15
N ALA A 31 -8.69 0.75 -0.81
CA ALA A 31 -9.22 2.12 -0.78
C ALA A 31 -9.66 2.59 -2.18
N ILE A 32 -8.87 2.30 -3.21
CA ILE A 32 -9.22 2.60 -4.61
C ILE A 32 -10.49 1.83 -5.02
N LYS A 33 -10.55 0.54 -4.72
CA LYS A 33 -11.71 -0.28 -5.07
C LYS A 33 -13.00 0.23 -4.40
N LYS A 34 -12.94 0.60 -3.12
CA LYS A 34 -14.06 1.21 -2.40
C LYS A 34 -14.51 2.52 -3.04
N PHE A 35 -13.56 3.35 -3.47
CA PHE A 35 -13.87 4.58 -4.20
C PHE A 35 -14.55 4.29 -5.54
N GLU A 36 -14.04 3.34 -6.32
CA GLU A 36 -14.65 2.94 -7.61
C GLU A 36 -16.08 2.41 -7.43
N GLU A 37 -16.33 1.58 -6.40
CA GLU A 37 -17.67 1.08 -6.05
C GLU A 37 -18.62 2.21 -5.62
N ALA A 38 -18.14 3.16 -4.82
CA ALA A 38 -18.92 4.33 -4.40
C ALA A 38 -19.22 5.30 -5.56
N ALA A 39 -18.27 5.50 -6.46
CA ALA A 39 -18.44 6.30 -7.67
C ALA A 39 -19.45 5.66 -8.64
N ALA A 40 -19.45 4.33 -8.77
CA ALA A 40 -20.42 3.61 -9.60
C ALA A 40 -21.86 3.70 -9.06
N THR A 41 -22.02 3.89 -7.76
CA THR A 41 -23.33 3.97 -7.09
C THR A 41 -23.80 5.41 -6.83
N ASN A 42 -23.04 6.43 -7.26
CA ASN A 42 -23.28 7.85 -6.95
C ASN A 42 -23.51 8.12 -5.45
N ALA A 43 -22.73 7.46 -4.59
CA ALA A 43 -22.83 7.65 -3.16
C ALA A 43 -22.21 9.00 -2.74
N ASP A 44 -22.89 9.74 -1.86
CA ASP A 44 -22.46 11.06 -1.37
C ASP A 44 -21.07 11.04 -0.67
N ASN A 45 -20.63 9.85 -0.24
CA ASN A 45 -19.32 9.63 0.41
C ASN A 45 -18.15 9.44 -0.58
N ALA A 46 -18.38 9.51 -1.89
CA ALA A 46 -17.34 9.33 -2.90
C ALA A 46 -16.19 10.33 -2.74
N GLN A 47 -16.47 11.56 -2.33
CA GLN A 47 -15.45 12.59 -2.10
C GLN A 47 -14.53 12.25 -0.92
N GLU A 48 -15.07 11.70 0.17
CA GLU A 48 -14.28 11.29 1.35
C GLU A 48 -13.39 10.08 1.01
N LEU A 49 -13.95 9.11 0.28
CA LEU A 49 -13.21 7.94 -0.19
C LEU A 49 -12.09 8.31 -1.16
N TYR A 50 -12.29 9.33 -1.99
CA TYR A 50 -11.25 9.87 -2.86
C TYR A 50 -10.08 10.47 -2.06
N VAL A 51 -10.37 11.26 -1.03
CA VAL A 51 -9.33 11.85 -0.16
C VAL A 51 -8.56 10.76 0.58
N GLU A 52 -9.25 9.73 1.07
CA GLU A 52 -8.61 8.58 1.73
C GLU A 52 -7.71 7.78 0.77
N ALA A 53 -8.19 7.50 -0.44
CA ALA A 53 -7.40 6.84 -1.47
C ALA A 53 -6.17 7.67 -1.88
N SER A 54 -6.34 8.98 -2.06
CA SER A 54 -5.26 9.92 -2.40
C SER A 54 -4.20 9.99 -1.30
N LYS A 55 -4.62 10.05 -0.03
CA LYS A 55 -3.71 10.03 1.12
C LYS A 55 -2.91 8.74 1.20
N ASN A 56 -3.57 7.59 1.00
CA ASN A 56 -2.91 6.28 0.98
C ASN A 56 -1.92 6.16 -0.19
N TRP A 57 -2.24 6.73 -1.35
CA TRP A 57 -1.36 6.77 -2.52
C TRP A 57 -0.13 7.66 -2.29
N MET A 58 -0.31 8.87 -1.76
CA MET A 58 0.79 9.77 -1.40
C MET A 58 1.73 9.16 -0.35
N ALA A 59 1.16 8.50 0.67
CA ALA A 59 1.94 7.84 1.71
C ALA A 59 2.79 6.67 1.19
N LEU A 60 2.42 6.08 0.04
CA LEU A 60 3.21 5.07 -0.64
C LEU A 60 4.34 5.71 -1.48
N GLN A 61 4.01 6.74 -2.26
CA GLN A 61 4.95 7.50 -3.11
C GLN A 61 6.09 8.13 -2.31
N ALA A 62 5.82 8.59 -1.09
CA ALA A 62 6.85 9.22 -0.24
C ALA A 62 7.84 8.23 0.41
N LYS A 63 7.65 6.91 0.23
CA LYS A 63 8.50 5.85 0.84
C LYS A 63 9.43 5.13 -0.14
N ASP A 64 9.22 5.33 -1.43
CA ASP A 64 10.09 4.85 -2.51
C ASP A 64 11.27 5.82 -2.71
#